data_AF-A0A421K6T8-F1
#
_entry.id   AF-A0A421K6T8-F1
#
_cell.length_a   1.000
_cell.length_b   1.000
_cell.length_c   1.000
_cell.angle_alpha   90.00
_cell.angle_beta   90.00
_cell.angle_gamma   90.00
#
_symmetry.space_group_name_H-M   'P 1'
#
loop_
_entity.id
_entity.type
_entity.pdbx_description
1 polymer ?
#
loop_
_entity_poly.entity_id
_entity_poly.type
_entity_poly.pdbx_seq_one_letter_code
_entity_poly.pdbx_strand_id
1 'polypeptide(L)' 'MNIDLADVTLHVDETLDSDGLADLENAFRSREGVVSVHVDKKRPHLFVLEYNPEMVNSKDLLSITQYQGLHAELIGL' A
#
# COMPACT_ATOMS: atom_id res chain seq x y z
N MET A 1 18.35 12.96 12.74
CA MET A 1 16.91 12.73 12.94
C MET A 1 16.70 11.23 12.90
N ASN A 2 16.12 10.65 13.95
CA ASN A 2 15.59 9.29 13.87
C ASN A 2 14.20 9.43 13.25
N ILE A 3 13.93 8.75 12.15
CA ILE A 3 12.59 8.67 11.58
C ILE A 3 12.09 7.29 11.98
N ASP A 4 11.02 7.25 12.78
CA ASP A 4 10.36 5.99 13.08
C ASP A 4 9.63 5.53 11.82
N LEU A 5 9.82 4.28 11.43
CA LEU A 5 9.18 3.67 10.28
C LEU A 5 8.33 2.51 10.75
N ALA A 6 7.16 2.40 10.15
CA ALA A 6 6.26 1.28 10.31
C ALA A 6 6.05 0.62 8.95
N ASP A 7 5.77 -0.68 8.96
CA ASP A 7 5.34 -1.40 7.78
C ASP A 7 3.91 -1.94 7.94
N VAL A 8 3.24 -2.13 6.81
CA VAL A 8 1.94 -2.78 6.77
C VAL A 8 1.83 -3.64 5.52
N THR A 9 1.19 -4.81 5.66
CA THR A 9 0.81 -5.63 4.52
C THR A 9 -0.66 -5.41 4.18
N LEU A 10 -0.93 -5.13 2.91
CA LEU A 10 -2.25 -4.90 2.38
C LEU A 10 -2.56 -5.98 1.33
N HIS A 11 -3.68 -6.68 1.53
CA HIS A 11 -4.24 -7.64 0.60
C HIS A 11 -5.29 -6.96 -0.25
N VAL A 12 -5.22 -7.10 -1.57
CA VAL A 12 -6.22 -6.62 -2.53
C VAL A 12 -6.99 -7.82 -3.07
N ASP A 13 -8.32 -7.80 -2.99
CA ASP A 13 -9.15 -8.95 -3.36
C ASP A 13 -9.27 -9.11 -4.87
N GLU A 14 -9.22 -8.00 -5.61
CA GLU A 14 -9.25 -8.02 -7.07
C GLU A 14 -7.96 -8.57 -7.69
N THR A 15 -8.10 -9.30 -8.79
CA THR A 15 -6.97 -9.62 -9.66
C THR A 15 -6.69 -8.43 -10.56
N LEU A 16 -5.61 -7.71 -10.26
CA LEU A 16 -5.11 -6.61 -11.07
C LEU A 16 -4.20 -7.13 -12.19
N ASP A 17 -4.32 -6.54 -13.37
CA ASP A 17 -3.35 -6.73 -14.44
C ASP A 17 -2.11 -5.85 -14.22
N SER A 18 -1.13 -5.93 -15.13
CA SER A 18 0.11 -5.18 -15.01
C SER A 18 -0.09 -3.68 -14.89
N ASP A 19 -1.09 -3.13 -15.59
CA ASP A 19 -1.38 -1.69 -15.59
C ASP A 19 -2.05 -1.30 -14.27
N GLY A 20 -3.05 -2.05 -13.81
CA GLY A 20 -3.70 -1.82 -12.52
C GLY A 20 -2.75 -1.96 -11.33
N LEU A 21 -1.81 -2.90 -11.38
CA LEU A 21 -0.75 -3.03 -10.36
C LEU A 21 0.16 -1.80 -10.34
N ALA A 22 0.59 -1.33 -11.51
CA ALA A 22 1.44 -0.16 -11.63
C ALA A 22 0.72 1.12 -11.17
N ASP A 23 -0.55 1.28 -11.52
CA ASP A 23 -1.38 2.42 -11.11
C ASP A 23 -1.56 2.45 -9.58
N LEU A 24 -1.87 1.31 -8.97
CA LEU A 24 -2.02 1.22 -7.53
C LEU A 24 -0.68 1.43 -6.80
N GLU A 25 0.40 0.83 -7.31
CA GLU A 25 1.76 1.06 -6.79
C GLU A 25 2.13 2.55 -6.83
N ASN A 26 1.86 3.23 -7.94
CA ASN A 26 2.13 4.65 -8.11
C ASN A 26 1.26 5.52 -7.18
N ALA A 27 0.01 5.13 -6.94
CA ALA A 27 -0.86 5.83 -6.00
C ALA A 27 -0.32 5.77 -4.56
N PHE A 28 0.18 4.61 -4.12
CA PHE A 28 0.86 4.49 -2.83
C PHE A 28 2.15 5.32 -2.78
N ARG A 29 3.00 5.25 -3.81
CA ARG A 29 4.26 6.03 -3.87
C ARG A 29 4.04 7.53 -3.87
N SER A 30 2.88 8.00 -4.35
CA SER A 30 2.51 9.41 -4.38
C SER A 30 1.96 9.92 -3.05
N ARG A 31 1.68 9.04 -2.08
CA ARG A 31 1.18 9.42 -0.76
C ARG A 31 2.34 9.93 0.09
N GLU A 32 2.25 11.19 0.52
CA GLU A 32 3.19 11.77 1.46
C GLU A 32 3.28 10.91 2.74
N GLY A 33 4.50 10.65 3.20
CA GLY A 33 4.77 9.75 4.33
C GLY A 33 5.01 8.29 3.94
N VAL A 34 4.69 7.86 2.71
CA VAL A 34 5.11 6.53 2.22
C VAL A 34 6.59 6.58 1.83
N VAL A 35 7.37 5.62 2.36
CA VAL A 35 8.81 5.50 2.14
C VAL A 35 9.11 4.44 1.10
N SER A 36 8.42 3.29 1.16
CA SER A 36 8.59 2.24 0.18
C SER A 36 7.28 1.50 -0.11
N VAL A 37 7.20 0.97 -1.33
CA VAL A 37 6.10 0.12 -1.80
C VAL A 37 6.74 -1.09 -2.47
N HIS A 38 6.33 -2.28 -2.04
CA HIS A 38 6.76 -3.54 -2.62
C HIS A 38 5.55 -4.38 -3.02
N VAL A 39 5.53 -4.81 -4.28
CA VAL A 39 4.54 -5.75 -4.81
C VAL A 39 5.21 -7.13 -4.94
N ASP A 40 4.61 -8.15 -4.34
CA ASP A 40 5.11 -9.51 -4.49
C ASP A 40 4.78 -10.04 -5.90
N LYS A 41 5.81 -10.25 -6.73
CA LYS A 41 5.64 -10.76 -8.11
C LYS A 41 5.00 -12.16 -8.18
N LYS A 42 5.10 -12.95 -7.12
CA LYS A 42 4.45 -14.27 -7.01
C LYS A 42 3.04 -14.17 -6.45
N ARG A 43 2.71 -13.06 -5.77
CA ARG A 43 1.42 -12.78 -5.12
C ARG A 43 1.03 -11.32 -5.39
N PRO A 44 0.60 -10.99 -6.63
CA PRO A 44 0.36 -9.60 -7.04
C PRO A 44 -0.77 -8.89 -6.26
N HIS A 45 -1.57 -9.64 -5.49
CA HIS A 45 -2.56 -9.11 -4.55
C HIS A 45 -1.95 -8.63 -3.22
N LEU A 46 -0.64 -8.75 -3.01
CA LEU A 46 0.04 -8.33 -1.78
C LEU A 46 0.93 -7.13 -1.99
N PHE A 47 0.66 -6.09 -1.20
CA PHE A 47 1.46 -4.88 -1.12
C PHE A 47 2.07 -4.79 0.28
N VAL A 48 3.38 -4.61 0.35
CA VAL A 48 4.07 -4.27 1.59
C VAL A 48 4.47 -2.81 1.50
N LEU A 49 3.97 -2.01 2.43
CA LEU A 49 4.16 -0.56 2.46
C LEU A 49 4.99 -0.22 3.69
N GLU A 50 6.11 0.48 3.50
CA GLU A 50 6.86 1.10 4.59
C GLU A 50 6.53 2.60 4.61
N TYR A 51 6.24 3.15 5.78
CA TYR A 51 5.77 4.52 5.93
C TYR A 51 6.21 5.17 7.24
N ASN A 52 6.23 6.50 7.25
CA ASN A 52 6.39 7.31 8.45
C ASN A 52 5.03 7.47 9.16
N PRO A 53 4.82 6.88 10.35
CA PRO A 53 3.57 6.95 11.08
C PRO A 53 3.23 8.34 11.62
N GLU A 54 4.18 9.29 11.64
CA GLU A 54 3.91 10.69 11.96
C GLU A 54 3.21 11.44 10.80
N MET A 55 3.23 10.89 9.59
CA MET A 55 2.72 11.55 8.37
C MET A 55 1.50 10.84 7.76
N VAL A 56 1.46 9.51 7.83
CA VAL A 56 0.39 8.69 7.28
C VAL A 56 0.18 7.46 8.16
N ASN A 57 -1.03 6.92 8.21
CA ASN A 57 -1.31 5.69 8.94
C ASN A 57 -1.87 4.58 8.01
N SER A 58 -1.88 3.35 8.50
CA SER A 58 -2.33 2.19 7.72
C SER A 58 -3.78 2.27 7.22
N LYS A 59 -4.68 2.99 7.92
CA LYS A 59 -6.05 3.22 7.44
C LYS A 59 -6.09 4.18 6.27
N ASP A 60 -5.25 5.23 6.27
CA ASP A 60 -5.15 6.14 5.13
C ASP A 60 -4.65 5.37 3.89
N LEU A 61 -3.68 4.47 4.08
CA LEU A 61 -3.17 3.60 3.02
C LEU A 61 -4.28 2.66 2.52
N LEU A 62 -5.05 2.06 3.42
CA LEU A 62 -6.22 1.26 3.03
C LEU A 62 -7.24 2.06 2.22
N SER A 63 -7.49 3.32 2.57
CA SER A 63 -8.45 4.13 1.83
C SER A 63 -8.03 4.43 0.38
N ILE A 64 -6.74 4.38 0.05
CA ILE A 64 -6.26 4.57 -1.34
C ILE A 64 -6.86 3.52 -2.28
N THR A 65 -6.95 2.25 -1.85
CA THR A 65 -7.57 1.20 -2.68
C THR A 65 -9.06 1.43 -2.83
N GLN A 66 -9.74 1.80 -1.74
CA GLN A 66 -11.18 2.08 -1.72
C GLN A 66 -11.56 3.23 -2.67
N TYR A 67 -10.75 4.28 -2.75
CA TYR A 67 -10.96 5.39 -3.68
C TYR A 67 -10.82 4.97 -5.16
N GLN A 68 -10.11 3.87 -5.44
CA GLN A 68 -10.01 3.28 -6.78
C GLN A 68 -11.09 2.22 -7.04
N GLY A 69 -12.03 2.02 -6.10
CA GLY A 69 -13.11 1.04 -6.21
C GLY A 69 -12.67 -0.40 -5.93
N LEU A 70 -11.50 -0.59 -5.32
CA LEU A 70 -10.94 -1.89 -4.97
C LEU A 70 -11.30 -2.27 -3.53
N HIS A 71 -11.38 -3.57 -3.28
CA HIS A 71 -11.55 -4.14 -1.94
C HIS A 71 -10.19 -4.60 -1.44
N ALA A 72 -9.86 -4.17 -0.23
CA ALA A 72 -8.60 -4.54 0.39
C ALA A 72 -8.73 -4.67 1.91
N GLU A 73 -7.77 -5.38 2.49
CA GLU A 73 -7.68 -5.64 3.92
C GLU A 73 -6.24 -5.45 4.40
N LEU A 74 -6.09 -4.97 5.63
CA LEU A 74 -4.79 -4.94 6.31
C LEU A 74 -4.54 -6.31 6.93
N ILE A 75 -3.49 -7.00 6.47
CA ILE A 75 -3.14 -8.36 6.87
C ILE A 75 -1.75 -8.42 7.49
N GLY A 76 -1.53 -7.64 8.54
CA GLY A 76 -0.29 -7.61 9.30
C GLY A 76 -0.15 -6.31 10.09
N LEU A 77 0.14 -6.42 11.39
CA LEU A 77 0.52 -5.36 12.31
C LEU A 77 1.73 -5.84 13.12
#